data_AF-E2ZGB0-F1
#
_entry.id   AF-E2ZGB0-F1
#
_cell.length_a   1.000
_cell.length_b   1.000
_cell.length_c   1.000
_cell.angle_alpha   90.00
_cell.angle_beta   90.00
_cell.angle_gamma   90.00
#
_symmetry.space_group_name_H-M   'P 1'
#
loop_
_entity.id
_entity.type
_entity.pdbx_description
1 polymer ?
#
loop_
_entity_poly.entity_id
_entity_poly.type
_entity_poly.pdbx_seq_one_letter_code
_entity_poly.pdbx_strand_id
1 'polypeptide(L)'
;MSKVKIELNSPGIRALLRCPEMQAVLKDRADTVKDRCGDGYESYVAPTRAVAVVETASRKAYDDNSANNTLLKAVSGSRSGATVHEHKRRLKDGRVITVRSYQRKK
;
A
#
# COMPACT_ATOMS: atom_id res chain seq x y z
N MET A 1 -40.57 -14.83 5.81
CA MET A 1 -39.24 -14.29 6.18
C MET A 1 -39.47 -13.07 7.06
N SER A 2 -39.28 -13.20 8.37
CA SER A 2 -39.34 -12.07 9.30
C SER A 2 -38.27 -11.03 8.92
N LYS A 3 -38.54 -9.75 9.17
CA LYS A 3 -37.58 -8.66 8.92
C LYS A 3 -36.39 -8.80 9.88
N VAL A 4 -35.30 -9.40 9.42
CA VAL A 4 -34.03 -9.42 10.16
C VAL A 4 -33.43 -8.02 10.12
N LYS A 5 -33.17 -7.44 11.30
CA LYS A 5 -32.46 -6.17 11.44
C LYS A 5 -31.03 -6.43 11.92
N ILE A 6 -30.05 -6.03 11.12
CA ILE A 6 -28.63 -6.10 11.47
C ILE A 6 -28.19 -4.69 11.89
N GLU A 7 -27.65 -4.56 13.09
CA GLU A 7 -27.16 -3.30 13.63
C GLU A 7 -25.66 -3.37 13.91
N LEU A 8 -24.97 -2.23 13.74
CA LEU A 8 -23.54 -2.13 13.96
C LEU A 8 -23.24 -2.01 15.46
N ASN A 9 -22.50 -2.96 16.01
CA ASN A 9 -21.92 -2.85 17.35
C ASN A 9 -20.75 -1.85 17.35
N SER A 10 -21.06 -0.56 17.37
CA SER A 10 -20.06 0.51 17.34
C SER A 10 -19.03 0.44 18.49
N PRO A 11 -19.43 0.15 19.76
CA PRO A 11 -18.47 -0.07 20.85
C PRO A 11 -17.53 -1.25 20.58
N GLY A 12 -18.06 -2.38 20.11
CA GLY A 12 -17.26 -3.57 19.79
C GLY A 12 -16.26 -3.32 18.66
N ILE A 13 -16.66 -2.59 17.61
CA ILE A 13 -15.74 -2.20 16.52
C ILE A 13 -14.63 -1.28 17.04
N ARG A 14 -14.94 -0.31 17.90
CA ARG A 14 -13.91 0.57 18.50
C ARG A 14 -12.93 -0.21 19.38
N ALA A 15 -13.42 -1.19 20.15
CA ALA A 15 -12.58 -2.06 20.97
C ALA A 15 -11.64 -2.89 20.07
N LEU A 16 -12.18 -3.51 19.01
CA LEU A 16 -11.40 -4.26 18.03
C LEU A 16 -10.32 -3.41 17.36
N LEU A 17 -10.65 -2.17 16.97
CA LEU A 17 -9.70 -1.26 16.34
C LEU A 17 -8.64 -0.72 17.31
N ARG A 18 -8.75 -0.96 18.62
CA ARG A 18 -7.77 -0.52 19.62
C ARG A 18 -7.10 -1.70 20.33
N CYS A 19 -7.51 -2.94 20.05
CA CYS A 19 -6.94 -4.08 20.75
C CYS A 19 -5.51 -4.38 20.25
N PRO A 20 -4.57 -4.72 21.15
CA PRO A 20 -3.18 -5.01 20.80
C PRO A 20 -3.05 -6.14 19.78
N GLU A 21 -3.93 -7.15 19.85
CA GLU A 21 -3.89 -8.31 18.97
C GLU A 21 -4.16 -7.91 17.51
N MET A 22 -5.11 -6.99 17.28
CA MET A 22 -5.39 -6.50 15.94
C MET A 22 -4.25 -5.61 15.41
N GLN A 23 -3.64 -4.83 16.30
CA GLN A 23 -2.44 -4.05 15.95
C GLN A 23 -1.28 -4.95 15.55
N ALA A 24 -1.05 -6.05 16.29
CA ALA A 24 -0.02 -7.04 15.98
C ALA A 24 -0.25 -7.70 14.61
N VAL A 25 -1.47 -8.18 14.34
CA VAL A 25 -1.83 -8.77 13.03
C VAL A 25 -1.56 -7.81 11.88
N LEU A 26 -1.86 -6.52 12.05
CA LEU A 26 -1.58 -5.52 11.02
C LEU A 26 -0.08 -5.22 10.89
N LYS A 27 0.65 -5.20 12.02
CA LYS A 27 2.10 -5.01 12.02
C LYS A 27 2.81 -6.14 11.28
N ASP A 28 2.46 -7.39 11.55
CA ASP A 28 3.04 -8.56 10.86
C ASP A 28 2.85 -8.49 9.34
N ARG A 29 1.65 -8.07 8.91
CA ARG A 29 1.35 -7.86 7.48
C ARG A 29 2.16 -6.72 6.89
N ALA A 30 2.32 -5.62 7.62
CA ALA A 30 3.12 -4.48 7.19
C ALA A 30 4.62 -4.81 7.14
N ASP A 31 5.13 -5.58 8.09
CA ASP A 31 6.50 -6.11 8.07
C ASP A 31 6.73 -7.01 6.87
N THR A 32 5.80 -7.93 6.57
CA THR A 32 5.88 -8.77 5.37
C THR A 32 5.99 -7.93 4.09
N VAL A 33 5.30 -6.79 4.01
CA VAL A 33 5.39 -5.87 2.86
C VAL A 33 6.73 -5.12 2.86
N LYS A 34 7.15 -4.60 4.02
CA LYS A 34 8.44 -3.90 4.20
C LYS A 34 9.61 -4.80 3.78
N ASP A 35 9.61 -6.05 4.22
CA ASP A 35 10.68 -7.02 3.92
C ASP A 35 10.80 -7.32 2.42
N ARG A 36 9.71 -7.22 1.66
CA ARG A 36 9.74 -7.33 0.18
C ARG A 36 10.32 -6.08 -0.51
N CYS A 37 10.33 -4.94 0.15
CA CYS A 37 10.80 -3.68 -0.41
C CYS A 37 12.33 -3.52 -0.26
N GLY A 38 12.92 -4.14 0.75
CA GLY A 38 14.36 -4.05 1.04
C GLY A 38 14.75 -2.84 1.88
N ASP A 39 16.03 -2.44 1.80
CA ASP A 39 16.62 -1.44 2.68
C ASP A 39 16.01 -0.04 2.51
N GLY A 40 15.88 0.67 3.64
CA GLY A 40 15.40 2.05 3.66
C GLY A 40 13.89 2.20 3.63
N TYR A 41 13.14 1.10 3.79
CA TYR A 41 11.70 1.09 4.06
C TYR A 41 11.44 0.74 5.52
N GLU A 42 10.38 1.30 6.09
CA GLU A 42 9.98 1.03 7.46
C GLU A 42 8.48 0.76 7.57
N SER A 43 8.08 0.11 8.66
CA SER A 43 6.68 -0.11 8.97
C SER A 43 6.38 0.14 10.45
N TYR A 44 5.23 0.75 10.72
CA TYR A 44 4.78 1.07 12.08
C TYR A 44 3.26 0.99 12.19
N VAL A 45 2.77 0.93 13.43
CA VAL A 45 1.33 1.02 13.74
C VAL A 45 0.99 2.44 14.18
N ALA A 46 -0.08 3.00 13.63
CA ALA A 46 -0.54 4.34 13.99
C ALA A 46 -1.05 4.39 15.44
N PRO A 47 -0.92 5.53 16.16
CA PRO A 47 -1.20 5.59 17.59
C PRO A 47 -2.69 5.42 17.98
N THR A 48 -3.62 5.84 17.12
CA THR A 48 -5.03 6.06 17.52
C THR A 48 -5.97 4.90 17.15
N ARG A 49 -5.53 4.01 16.25
CA ARG A 49 -6.30 2.87 15.73
C ARG A 49 -5.37 1.83 15.12
N ALA A 50 -5.85 0.59 15.03
CA ALA A 50 -5.21 -0.52 14.34
C ALA A 50 -5.11 -0.20 12.84
N VAL A 51 -4.05 0.48 12.48
CA VAL A 51 -3.64 0.83 11.12
C VAL A 51 -2.14 0.67 11.08
N ALA A 52 -1.63 -0.15 10.18
CA ALA A 52 -0.21 -0.26 9.92
C ALA A 52 0.14 0.49 8.63
N VAL A 53 1.29 1.14 8.63
CA VAL A 53 1.83 1.94 7.53
C VAL A 53 3.14 1.31 7.09
N VAL A 54 3.42 1.36 5.78
CA VAL A 54 4.74 1.04 5.22
C VAL A 54 5.16 2.22 4.34
N GLU A 55 6.32 2.79 4.63
CA GLU A 55 6.81 3.98 3.94
C GLU A 55 8.32 3.99 3.74
N THR A 56 8.82 4.98 3.00
CA THR A 56 10.25 5.16 2.73
C THR A 56 10.89 5.98 3.83
N ALA A 57 11.90 5.41 4.50
CA ALA A 57 12.68 6.08 5.55
C ALA A 57 13.92 6.80 5.02
N SER A 58 14.31 6.57 3.75
CA SER A 58 15.51 7.14 3.15
C SER A 58 15.26 7.74 1.78
N ARG A 59 16.12 8.69 1.38
CA ARG A 59 16.07 9.27 0.03
C ARG A 59 16.27 8.22 -1.06
N LYS A 60 17.16 7.26 -0.82
CA LYS A 60 17.41 6.14 -1.73
C LYS A 60 16.16 5.28 -1.94
N ALA A 61 15.45 4.94 -0.87
CA ALA A 61 14.19 4.18 -0.95
C ALA A 61 13.06 4.99 -1.60
N TYR A 62 13.04 6.32 -1.41
CA TYR A 62 12.12 7.19 -2.12
C TYR A 62 12.36 7.16 -3.63
N ASP A 63 13.61 7.33 -4.06
CA ASP A 63 13.98 7.31 -5.47
C ASP A 63 13.72 5.92 -6.09
N ASP A 64 14.01 4.84 -5.36
CA ASP A 64 13.66 3.46 -5.76
C ASP A 64 12.15 3.28 -5.91
N ASN A 65 11.35 3.65 -4.91
CA ASN A 65 9.90 3.53 -4.97
C ASN A 65 9.32 4.33 -6.15
N SER A 66 9.84 5.52 -6.41
CA SER A 66 9.43 6.37 -7.53
C SER A 66 9.75 5.72 -8.88
N ALA A 67 10.95 5.17 -9.03
CA ALA A 67 11.39 4.53 -10.27
C ALA A 67 10.70 3.17 -10.53
N ASN A 68 10.50 2.38 -9.46
CA ASN A 68 10.20 0.96 -9.53
C ASN A 68 8.81 0.59 -8.98
N ASN A 69 8.11 1.53 -8.34
CA ASN A 69 6.80 1.33 -7.71
C ASN A 69 6.83 0.18 -6.69
N THR A 70 7.92 0.15 -5.92
CA THR A 70 8.28 -0.93 -5.01
C THR A 70 7.17 -1.21 -3.99
N LEU A 71 6.61 -0.18 -3.34
CA LEU A 71 5.51 -0.35 -2.38
C LEU A 71 4.26 -0.95 -3.05
N LEU A 72 3.90 -0.48 -4.24
CA LEU A 72 2.74 -0.99 -4.97
C LEU A 72 2.90 -2.48 -5.34
N LYS A 73 4.10 -2.85 -5.79
CA LYS A 73 4.47 -4.23 -6.12
C LYS A 73 4.61 -5.12 -4.89
N ALA A 74 4.95 -4.56 -3.73
CA ALA A 74 5.07 -5.31 -2.48
C ALA A 74 3.72 -5.58 -1.82
N VAL A 75 2.78 -4.62 -1.90
CA VAL A 75 1.41 -4.75 -1.35
C VAL A 75 0.55 -5.68 -2.19
N SER A 76 0.64 -5.58 -3.51
CA SER A 76 0.00 -6.57 -4.39
C SER A 76 0.86 -7.83 -4.38
N GLY A 77 0.39 -8.94 -3.80
CA GLY A 77 1.07 -10.24 -3.95
C GLY A 77 1.28 -10.47 -5.44
N SER A 78 2.53 -10.32 -5.90
CA SER A 78 2.81 -10.14 -7.31
C SER A 78 2.39 -11.40 -8.06
N ARG A 79 1.25 -11.34 -8.75
CA ARG A 79 1.02 -12.25 -9.86
C ARG A 79 2.04 -11.82 -10.91
N SER A 80 3.12 -12.57 -11.00
CA SER A 80 4.15 -12.50 -12.03
C SER A 80 3.53 -12.09 -13.38
N GLY A 81 3.90 -10.92 -13.91
CA GLY A 81 3.43 -10.48 -15.23
C GLY A 81 2.92 -9.04 -15.38
N ALA A 82 3.08 -8.15 -14.39
CA ALA A 82 2.80 -6.72 -14.58
C ALA A 82 3.83 -6.08 -15.51
N THR A 83 3.39 -5.53 -16.64
CA THR A 83 4.25 -4.84 -17.61
C THR A 83 4.23 -3.33 -17.33
N VAL A 84 5.41 -2.71 -17.24
CA VAL A 84 5.53 -1.25 -17.25
C VAL A 84 5.60 -0.80 -18.71
N HIS A 85 4.66 0.02 -19.15
CA HIS A 85 4.71 0.61 -20.47
C HIS A 85 5.24 2.04 -20.37
N GLU A 86 6.27 2.34 -21.17
CA GLU A 86 6.78 3.69 -21.32
C GLU A 86 6.15 4.34 -22.55
N HIS A 87 5.56 5.52 -22.36
CA HIS A 87 4.95 6.29 -23.45
C HIS A 87 5.41 7.74 -23.37
N LYS A 88 5.69 8.33 -24.53
CA LYS A 88 5.95 9.76 -24.64
C LYS A 88 4.61 10.51 -24.70
N ARG A 89 4.37 11.43 -23.78
CA ARG A 89 3.23 12.36 -23.83
C ARG A 89 3.70 13.74 -24.24
N ARG A 90 2.97 14.34 -25.18
CA ARG A 90 3.16 15.74 -25.56
C ARG A 90 2.25 16.61 -24.71
N LEU A 91 2.82 17.59 -24.04
CA LEU A 91 2.12 18.58 -23.24
C LEU A 91 1.56 19.68 -24.15
N LYS A 92 0.60 20.46 -23.62
CA LYS A 92 -0.05 21.55 -24.36
C LYS A 92 0.92 22.66 -24.76
N ASP A 93 2.05 22.78 -24.06
CA ASP A 93 3.13 23.74 -24.35
C ASP A 93 4.20 23.17 -25.30
N GLY A 94 3.95 22.03 -25.94
CA GLY A 94 4.84 21.41 -26.92
C GLY A 94 5.94 20.53 -26.32
N ARG A 95 6.15 20.54 -25.01
CA ARG A 95 7.15 19.68 -24.34
C ARG A 95 6.76 18.21 -24.43
N VAL A 96 7.76 17.33 -24.57
CA VAL A 96 7.56 15.88 -24.55
C VAL A 96 8.05 15.35 -23.20
N ILE A 97 7.16 14.71 -22.46
CA ILE A 97 7.49 14.01 -21.21
C ILE A 97 7.44 12.51 -21.42
N THR A 98 8.29 11.79 -20.69
CA THR A 98 8.23 10.34 -20.59
C THR A 98 7.30 9.98 -19.45
N VAL A 99 6.28 9.17 -19.73
CA VAL A 99 5.33 8.69 -18.74
C VAL A 99 5.43 7.17 -18.68
N ARG A 100 5.59 6.62 -17.48
CA ARG A 100 5.51 5.19 -17.24
C ARG A 100 4.11 4.88 -16.71
N SER A 101 3.36 4.04 -17.43
CA SER A 101 2.05 3.57 -16.99
C SER A 101 2.10 2.09 -16.63
N TYR A 102 1.42 1.74 -15.54
CA TYR A 102 1.20 0.35 -15.16
C TYR A 102 -0.12 -0.10 -15.76
N GLN A 103 -0.06 -1.05 -16.70
CA GLN A 103 -1.25 -1.77 -17.13
C GLN A 103 -1.21 -3.19 -16.59
N ARG A 104 -2.30 -3.56 -15.91
CA ARG A 104 -2.57 -4.94 -15.52
C ARG A 104 -2.84 -5.74 -16.80
N LYS A 105 -2.10 -6.82 -17.05
CA LYS A 105 -2.52 -7.82 -18.04
C LYS A 105 -3.89 -8.35 -17.61
N LYS A 106 -4.86 -8.26 -18.52
CA LYS A 106 -6.21 -8.83 -18.34
C LYS A 106 -6.11 -10.33 -18.14
#